data_AF-A0A349SMW4-F1
#
_entry.id   AF-A0A349SMW4-F1
#
_cell.length_a   1.000
_cell.length_b   1.000
_cell.length_c   1.000
_cell.angle_alpha   90.00
_cell.angle_beta   90.00
_cell.angle_gamma   90.00
#
_symmetry.space_group_name_H-M   'P 1'
#
loop_
_entity.id
_entity.type
_entity.pdbx_description
1 polymer ?
#
loop_
_entity_poly.entity_id
_entity_poly.type
_entity_poly.pdbx_seq_one_letter_code
_entity_poly.pdbx_strand_id
1 'polypeptide(L)'
;MSMRFALFAGALCLCIGSVEAAKMYKIVDEQGNVTYSQFPPPPQPAQQQDGVRVDEMSVSGDSASQVRTLGQNQYCGEIQLPSINPKKPEEYLDLGELRQAWLNELEGDTDLNNVRFRMYMGRYNVSRNPSEAGQRKRDLQCAIAWVDKQKGNVEKARAALRQEASELNRKIARIKSQREKQCGSEPYRNPNQPGTQAVWQRWSDCYYQYQDELYDLEYQVSEIPLD
;
A
#
# COMPACT_ATOMS: atom_id res chain seq x y z
N MET A 1 -65.92 1.73 16.62
CA MET A 1 -65.57 0.89 15.45
C MET A 1 -64.18 1.30 14.99
N SER A 2 -63.09 1.10 15.75
CA SER A 2 -62.61 -0.13 16.39
C SER A 2 -62.57 -1.29 15.40
N MET A 3 -61.36 -1.75 15.09
CA MET A 3 -61.06 -3.06 14.49
C MET A 3 -61.03 -3.16 12.95
N ARG A 4 -60.32 -2.27 12.23
CA ARG A 4 -59.91 -2.55 10.83
C ARG A 4 -58.49 -2.09 10.42
N PHE A 5 -57.68 -1.58 11.35
CA PHE A 5 -56.32 -1.08 11.05
C PHE A 5 -55.17 -1.99 11.54
N ALA A 6 -55.47 -3.20 12.02
CA ALA A 6 -54.48 -4.12 12.60
C ALA A 6 -54.18 -5.36 11.71
N LEU A 7 -54.45 -5.29 10.41
CA LEU A 7 -54.23 -6.40 9.46
C LEU A 7 -53.40 -6.00 8.22
N PHE A 8 -52.68 -4.88 8.30
CA PHE A 8 -51.78 -4.42 7.23
C PHE A 8 -50.32 -4.24 7.69
N ALA A 9 -49.95 -4.84 8.83
CA ALA A 9 -48.61 -4.77 9.42
C ALA A 9 -47.93 -6.15 9.54
N GLY A 10 -48.34 -7.13 8.73
CA GLY A 10 -47.87 -8.53 8.82
C GLY A 10 -47.66 -9.24 7.49
N ALA A 11 -47.37 -8.50 6.40
CA ALA A 11 -47.17 -9.09 5.07
C ALA A 11 -46.05 -8.39 4.26
N LEU A 12 -44.96 -8.00 4.93
CA LEU A 12 -43.77 -7.43 4.27
C LEU A 12 -42.47 -8.06 4.82
N CYS A 13 -42.46 -9.38 5.03
CA CYS A 13 -41.33 -10.10 5.63
C CYS A 13 -41.00 -11.43 4.92
N LEU A 14 -41.20 -11.56 3.60
CA LEU A 14 -40.88 -12.81 2.89
C LEU A 14 -40.53 -12.54 1.41
N CYS A 15 -39.37 -11.93 1.16
CA CYS A 15 -38.64 -11.99 -0.11
C CYS A 15 -37.14 -11.79 0.16
N ILE A 16 -36.59 -12.55 1.11
CA ILE A 16 -35.14 -12.79 1.13
C ILE A 16 -34.96 -14.04 0.26
N GLY A 17 -34.80 -13.83 -1.05
CA GLY A 17 -34.33 -14.88 -1.93
C GLY A 17 -32.95 -15.31 -1.42
N SER A 18 -32.84 -16.56 -1.00
CA SER A 18 -31.56 -17.22 -0.82
C SER A 18 -30.81 -17.15 -2.15
N VAL A 19 -29.79 -16.28 -2.22
CA VAL A 19 -28.74 -16.38 -3.23
C VAL A 19 -27.97 -17.64 -2.87
N GLU A 20 -28.47 -18.79 -3.32
CA GLU A 20 -27.70 -20.02 -3.30
C GLU A 20 -26.47 -19.79 -4.18
N ALA A 21 -25.28 -19.88 -3.57
CA ALA A 21 -24.03 -19.85 -4.27
C ALA A 21 -24.04 -20.94 -5.34
N ALA A 22 -24.21 -20.55 -6.60
CA ALA A 22 -24.30 -21.46 -7.73
C ALA A 22 -22.96 -22.22 -7.85
N LYS A 23 -22.97 -23.50 -7.47
CA LYS A 23 -21.81 -24.39 -7.63
C LYS A 23 -21.61 -24.63 -9.13
N MET A 24 -20.49 -24.16 -9.67
CA MET A 24 -20.12 -24.36 -11.05
C MET A 24 -19.05 -25.45 -11.13
N TYR A 25 -19.38 -26.55 -11.80
CA TYR A 25 -18.48 -27.68 -12.00
C TYR A 25 -17.69 -27.48 -13.29
N LYS A 26 -16.37 -27.55 -13.19
CA LYS A 26 -15.47 -27.60 -14.34
C LYS A 26 -15.28 -29.07 -14.74
N ILE A 27 -15.77 -29.43 -15.92
CA ILE A 27 -15.63 -30.77 -16.48
C ILE A 27 -14.52 -30.70 -17.53
N VAL A 28 -13.52 -31.57 -17.41
CA VAL A 28 -12.44 -31.74 -18.40
C VAL A 28 -12.64 -33.09 -19.06
N ASP A 29 -12.86 -33.11 -20.38
CA ASP A 29 -12.97 -34.35 -21.13
C ASP A 29 -11.59 -34.94 -21.48
N GLU A 30 -11.56 -36.17 -22.01
CA GLU A 30 -10.33 -36.88 -22.41
C GLU A 30 -9.53 -36.15 -23.51
N GLN A 31 -10.15 -35.21 -24.22
CA GLN A 31 -9.50 -34.39 -25.24
C GLN A 31 -9.00 -33.04 -24.70
N GLY A 32 -9.17 -32.77 -23.40
CA GLY A 32 -8.72 -31.55 -22.74
C GLY A 32 -9.66 -30.35 -22.90
N ASN A 33 -10.87 -30.54 -23.41
CA ASN A 33 -11.86 -29.47 -23.50
C ASN A 33 -12.50 -29.22 -22.14
N VAL A 34 -12.67 -27.94 -21.83
CA VAL A 34 -13.23 -27.48 -20.57
C VAL A 34 -14.67 -27.04 -20.78
N THR A 35 -15.61 -27.71 -20.13
CA THR A 35 -17.02 -27.30 -20.09
C THR A 35 -17.45 -26.97 -18.67
N TYR A 36 -18.23 -25.90 -18.52
CA TYR A 36 -18.73 -25.44 -17.23
C TYR A 36 -20.22 -25.78 -17.11
N SER A 37 -20.60 -26.48 -16.05
CA SER A 37 -21.98 -26.89 -15.78
C SER A 37 -22.42 -26.44 -14.39
N GLN A 38 -23.67 -26.02 -14.25
CA GLN A 38 -24.31 -25.74 -12.96
C GLN A 38 -24.88 -27.00 -12.30
N PHE A 39 -24.86 -28.13 -13.01
CA PHE A 39 -25.30 -29.43 -12.53
C PHE A 39 -24.09 -30.35 -12.31
N PRO A 40 -24.04 -31.10 -11.19
CA PRO A 40 -22.96 -32.05 -10.93
C PRO A 40 -22.95 -33.13 -12.02
N PRO A 41 -21.75 -33.56 -12.49
CA PRO A 41 -21.65 -34.65 -13.44
C PRO A 41 -22.20 -35.96 -12.81
N PRO A 42 -22.83 -36.83 -13.60
CA PRO A 42 -23.33 -38.11 -13.11
C PRO A 42 -22.18 -38.93 -12.49
N PRO A 43 -22.41 -39.65 -11.36
CA PRO A 43 -21.39 -40.46 -10.73
C PRO A 43 -20.92 -41.54 -11.70
N GLN A 44 -19.68 -41.40 -12.18
CA GLN A 44 -19.06 -42.42 -13.02
C GLN A 44 -18.67 -43.63 -12.16
N PRO A 45 -18.87 -44.86 -12.64
CA PRO A 45 -18.48 -46.07 -11.92
C PRO A 45 -16.98 -46.08 -11.65
N ALA A 46 -16.61 -46.50 -10.45
CA ALA A 46 -15.25 -46.48 -9.93
C ALA A 46 -14.33 -47.44 -10.70
N GLN A 47 -13.73 -46.98 -11.80
CA GLN A 47 -12.56 -47.60 -12.44
C GLN A 47 -11.94 -46.68 -13.51
N GLN A 48 -11.35 -45.56 -13.07
CA GLN A 48 -10.22 -44.86 -13.70
C GLN A 48 -9.95 -43.58 -12.90
N GLN A 49 -9.25 -43.73 -11.77
CA GLN A 49 -8.66 -42.61 -11.05
C GLN A 49 -7.20 -42.51 -11.44
N ASP A 50 -6.92 -41.76 -12.51
CA ASP A 50 -5.65 -41.07 -12.66
C ASP A 50 -5.93 -39.71 -13.32
N GLY A 51 -5.78 -38.63 -12.56
CA GLY A 51 -5.54 -37.30 -13.12
C GLY A 51 -6.59 -36.21 -12.91
N VAL A 52 -7.77 -36.46 -12.34
CA VAL A 52 -8.75 -35.38 -12.11
C VAL A 52 -8.66 -34.85 -10.67
N ARG A 53 -7.75 -33.90 -10.44
CA ARG A 53 -7.83 -33.01 -9.27
C ARG A 53 -8.96 -32.02 -9.50
N VAL A 54 -10.05 -32.20 -8.76
CA VAL A 54 -11.13 -31.22 -8.66
C VAL A 54 -10.75 -30.27 -7.53
N ASP A 55 -10.15 -29.13 -7.86
CA ASP A 55 -9.98 -28.05 -6.89
C ASP A 55 -11.32 -27.32 -6.70
N GLU A 56 -11.84 -27.36 -5.47
CA GLU A 56 -13.04 -26.64 -5.07
C GLU A 56 -12.71 -25.13 -5.01
N MET A 57 -13.06 -24.39 -6.06
CA MET A 57 -13.05 -22.92 -6.01
C MET A 57 -14.31 -22.45 -5.30
N SER A 58 -14.17 -22.03 -4.04
CA SER A 58 -15.22 -21.23 -3.38
C SER A 58 -15.29 -19.87 -4.07
N VAL A 59 -16.35 -19.63 -4.83
CA VAL A 59 -16.65 -18.30 -5.38
C VAL A 59 -17.29 -17.49 -4.25
N SER A 60 -16.45 -16.93 -3.36
CA SER A 60 -16.87 -15.75 -2.62
C SER A 60 -16.98 -14.60 -3.63
N GLY A 61 -17.98 -13.72 -3.49
CA GLY A 61 -18.28 -12.63 -4.43
C GLY A 61 -17.22 -11.53 -4.57
N ASP A 62 -15.94 -11.84 -4.34
CA ASP A 62 -14.83 -10.90 -4.46
C ASP A 62 -14.21 -11.03 -5.84
N SER A 63 -14.50 -10.07 -6.70
CA SER A 63 -13.95 -9.98 -8.05
C SER A 63 -12.44 -9.67 -8.08
N ALA A 64 -11.69 -9.80 -6.98
CA ALA A 64 -10.26 -9.51 -6.91
C ALA A 64 -9.44 -10.82 -6.93
N SER A 65 -8.18 -10.77 -7.38
CA SER A 65 -7.30 -11.93 -7.24
C SER A 65 -6.85 -12.09 -5.78
N GLN A 66 -6.26 -13.24 -5.47
CA GLN A 66 -5.76 -13.53 -4.13
C GLN A 66 -4.25 -13.35 -4.05
N VAL A 67 -3.78 -12.95 -2.87
CA VAL A 67 -2.34 -12.82 -2.59
C VAL A 67 -1.74 -14.22 -2.54
N ARG A 68 -0.75 -14.48 -3.40
CA ARG A 68 0.04 -15.71 -3.44
C ARG A 68 1.49 -15.43 -3.03
N THR A 69 2.07 -16.34 -2.26
CA THR A 69 3.48 -16.24 -1.85
C THR A 69 4.31 -17.26 -2.64
N LEU A 70 5.35 -16.79 -3.31
CA LEU A 70 6.32 -17.62 -4.03
C LEU A 70 7.72 -17.27 -3.54
N GLY A 71 8.32 -18.16 -2.74
CA GLY A 71 9.58 -17.89 -2.07
C GLY A 71 9.45 -16.72 -1.07
N GLN A 72 10.27 -15.68 -1.24
CA GLN A 72 10.23 -14.46 -0.42
C GLN A 72 9.31 -13.37 -1.00
N ASN A 73 8.75 -13.58 -2.19
CA ASN A 73 7.95 -12.58 -2.89
C ASN A 73 6.46 -12.89 -2.76
N GLN A 74 5.65 -11.84 -2.62
CA GLN A 74 4.20 -11.93 -2.66
C GLN A 74 3.69 -11.37 -3.99
N TYR A 75 2.58 -11.91 -4.49
CA TYR A 75 2.00 -11.51 -5.77
C TYR A 75 0.48 -11.43 -5.67
N CYS A 76 -0.11 -10.49 -6.39
CA CYS A 76 -1.52 -10.42 -6.72
C CYS A 76 -1.67 -10.75 -8.21
N GLY A 77 -1.94 -12.02 -8.53
CA GLY A 77 -1.86 -12.53 -9.90
C GLY A 77 -0.48 -12.27 -10.51
N GLU A 78 -0.40 -11.39 -11.51
CA GLU A 78 0.86 -11.02 -12.17
C GLU A 78 1.60 -9.86 -11.50
N ILE A 79 0.95 -9.12 -10.59
CA ILE A 79 1.57 -8.00 -9.88
C ILE A 79 2.43 -8.53 -8.75
N GLN A 80 3.74 -8.26 -8.79
CA GLN A 80 4.62 -8.48 -7.64
C GLN A 80 4.40 -7.37 -6.61
N LEU A 81 4.13 -7.78 -5.37
CA LEU A 81 3.99 -6.87 -4.24
C LEU A 81 5.37 -6.52 -3.67
N PRO A 82 5.56 -5.31 -3.14
CA PRO A 82 6.82 -4.91 -2.54
C PRO A 82 7.14 -5.78 -1.32
N SER A 83 8.41 -6.16 -1.20
CA SER A 83 8.92 -6.85 -0.02
C SER A 83 9.35 -5.81 1.00
N ILE A 84 8.60 -5.71 2.10
CA ILE A 84 8.84 -4.69 3.14
C ILE A 84 9.61 -5.32 4.29
N ASN A 85 10.73 -4.68 4.65
CA ASN A 85 11.50 -5.03 5.82
C ASN A 85 10.91 -4.35 7.06
N PRO A 86 10.47 -5.10 8.08
CA PRO A 86 9.90 -4.52 9.31
C PRO A 86 10.91 -3.68 10.11
N LYS A 87 12.22 -3.78 9.82
CA LYS A 87 13.27 -2.96 10.45
C LYS A 87 13.47 -1.59 9.78
N LYS A 88 12.88 -1.36 8.61
CA LYS A 88 13.03 -0.12 7.84
C LYS A 88 11.66 0.56 7.71
N PRO A 89 11.30 1.48 8.62
CA PRO A 89 9.99 2.12 8.61
C PRO A 89 9.75 2.94 7.33
N GLU A 90 10.79 3.49 6.72
CA GLU A 90 10.75 4.24 5.45
C GLU A 90 10.05 3.46 4.32
N GLU A 91 10.33 2.16 4.19
CA GLU A 91 9.75 1.32 3.13
C GLU A 91 8.22 1.20 3.20
N TYR A 92 7.61 1.47 4.37
CA TYR A 92 6.16 1.52 4.50
C TYR A 92 5.55 2.82 3.94
N LEU A 93 6.32 3.91 3.87
CA LEU A 93 5.82 5.19 3.36
C LEU A 93 5.62 5.15 1.84
N ASP A 94 6.49 4.42 1.13
CA ASP A 94 6.42 4.21 -0.33
C ASP A 94 5.12 3.51 -0.78
N LEU A 95 4.45 2.80 0.14
CA LEU A 95 3.18 2.13 -0.16
C LEU A 95 2.07 3.10 -0.57
N GLY A 96 2.11 4.34 -0.08
CA GLY A 96 1.13 5.37 -0.43
C GLY A 96 1.18 5.71 -1.93
N GLU A 97 2.38 5.91 -2.45
CA GLU A 97 2.61 6.19 -3.87
C GLU A 97 2.23 5.00 -4.76
N LEU A 98 2.65 3.79 -4.36
CA LEU A 98 2.30 2.56 -5.09
C LEU A 98 0.80 2.34 -5.15
N ARG A 99 0.10 2.56 -4.04
CA ARG A 99 -1.36 2.48 -3.98
C ARG A 99 -2.00 3.49 -4.94
N GLN A 100 -1.54 4.73 -4.94
CA GLN A 100 -2.08 5.76 -5.83
C GLN A 100 -1.80 5.43 -7.30
N ALA A 101 -0.62 4.91 -7.62
CA ALA A 101 -0.27 4.48 -8.96
C ALA A 101 -1.20 3.34 -9.45
N TRP A 102 -1.45 2.33 -8.61
CA TRP A 102 -2.39 1.25 -8.94
C TRP A 102 -3.84 1.72 -9.04
N LEU A 103 -4.26 2.68 -8.21
CA LEU A 103 -5.59 3.31 -8.34
C LEU A 103 -5.74 4.06 -9.65
N ASN A 104 -4.74 4.88 -10.02
CA ASN A 104 -4.74 5.60 -11.28
C ASN A 104 -4.75 4.64 -12.49
N GLU A 105 -4.06 3.49 -12.40
CA GLU A 105 -4.12 2.46 -13.43
C GLU A 105 -5.51 1.82 -13.53
N LEU A 106 -6.11 1.51 -12.38
CA LEU A 106 -7.46 0.94 -12.30
C LEU A 106 -8.52 1.89 -12.88
N GLU A 107 -8.43 3.19 -12.55
CA GLU A 107 -9.33 4.25 -13.03
C GLU A 107 -9.06 4.63 -14.49
N GLY A 108 -7.80 4.70 -14.92
CA GLY A 108 -7.41 5.01 -16.30
C GLY A 108 -7.89 3.96 -17.31
N ASP A 109 -8.09 2.72 -16.86
CA ASP A 109 -8.71 1.64 -17.64
C ASP A 109 -10.26 1.70 -17.63
N THR A 110 -10.85 2.72 -17.02
CA THR A 110 -12.30 3.03 -17.05
C THR A 110 -12.64 4.30 -17.83
N ASP A 111 -11.66 5.13 -18.21
CA ASP A 111 -11.91 6.38 -18.90
C ASP A 111 -12.12 6.19 -20.42
N LEU A 112 -13.38 6.23 -20.85
CA LEU A 112 -13.81 6.15 -22.25
C LEU A 112 -13.15 7.20 -23.16
N ASN A 113 -12.76 8.36 -22.63
CA ASN A 113 -12.11 9.42 -23.42
C ASN A 113 -10.67 9.06 -23.81
N ASN A 114 -9.95 8.37 -22.92
CA ASN A 114 -8.60 7.90 -23.21
C ASN A 114 -8.61 6.79 -24.28
N VAL A 115 -9.62 5.92 -24.24
CA VAL A 115 -9.87 4.90 -25.28
C VAL A 115 -10.19 5.56 -26.63
N ARG A 116 -11.10 6.54 -26.66
CA ARG A 116 -11.46 7.29 -27.89
C ARG A 116 -10.27 8.05 -28.49
N PHE A 117 -9.50 8.75 -27.66
CA PHE A 117 -8.32 9.50 -28.10
C PHE A 117 -7.23 8.57 -28.66
N ARG A 118 -7.01 7.40 -28.03
CA ARG A 118 -6.09 6.36 -28.54
C ARG A 118 -6.58 5.75 -29.85
N MET A 119 -7.89 5.55 -30.02
CA MET A 119 -8.49 5.09 -31.28
C MET A 119 -8.26 6.10 -32.41
N TYR A 120 -8.43 7.40 -32.14
CA TYR A 120 -8.27 8.46 -33.13
C TYR A 120 -6.82 8.61 -33.63
N MET A 121 -5.83 8.34 -32.78
CA MET A 121 -4.40 8.47 -33.11
C MET A 121 -3.80 7.26 -33.87
N GLY A 122 -4.60 6.28 -34.28
CA GLY A 122 -4.16 5.16 -35.13
C GLY A 122 -3.11 4.23 -34.49
N ARG A 123 -2.76 4.41 -33.22
CA ARG A 123 -1.83 3.55 -32.48
C ARG A 123 -2.60 2.39 -31.86
N TYR A 124 -3.15 1.51 -32.69
CA TYR A 124 -3.76 0.27 -32.24
C TYR A 124 -2.89 -0.91 -32.68
N ASN A 125 -2.10 -1.43 -31.73
CA ASN A 125 -1.86 -2.86 -31.65
C ASN A 125 -2.68 -3.36 -30.46
N VAL A 126 -4.00 -3.48 -30.65
CA VAL A 126 -4.90 -3.93 -29.59
C VAL A 126 -5.28 -5.37 -29.88
N SER A 127 -4.39 -6.25 -29.45
CA SER A 127 -4.74 -7.61 -29.06
C SER A 127 -4.67 -7.70 -27.53
N ARG A 128 -5.40 -6.83 -26.81
CA ARG A 128 -5.60 -7.09 -25.37
C ARG A 128 -6.82 -7.99 -25.27
N ASN A 129 -6.58 -9.25 -24.94
CA ASN A 129 -7.64 -10.23 -24.82
C ASN A 129 -8.61 -9.73 -23.72
N PRO A 130 -9.93 -9.64 -23.94
CA PRO A 130 -10.87 -9.14 -22.93
C PRO A 130 -10.77 -9.86 -21.57
N SER A 131 -10.33 -11.12 -21.60
CA SER A 131 -10.00 -11.93 -20.42
C SER A 131 -8.84 -11.34 -19.59
N GLU A 132 -7.78 -10.86 -20.25
CA GLU A 132 -6.58 -10.29 -19.62
C GLU A 132 -6.85 -8.91 -19.02
N ALA A 133 -7.65 -8.08 -19.70
CA ALA A 133 -8.06 -6.78 -19.16
C ALA A 133 -8.90 -6.93 -17.88
N GLY A 134 -9.82 -7.90 -17.86
CA GLY A 134 -10.55 -8.26 -16.66
C GLY A 134 -9.63 -8.73 -15.54
N GLN A 135 -8.67 -9.62 -15.85
CA GLN A 135 -7.71 -10.16 -14.88
C GLN A 135 -6.81 -9.08 -14.28
N ARG A 136 -6.31 -8.15 -15.09
CA ARG A 136 -5.47 -7.03 -14.60
C ARG A 136 -6.22 -6.16 -13.59
N LYS A 137 -7.51 -5.87 -13.81
CA LYS A 137 -8.33 -5.13 -12.84
C LYS A 137 -8.44 -5.86 -11.50
N ARG A 138 -8.60 -7.19 -11.53
CA ARG A 138 -8.66 -8.02 -10.31
C ARG A 138 -7.34 -8.02 -9.55
N ASP A 139 -6.22 -8.06 -10.29
CA ASP A 139 -4.87 -8.02 -9.73
C ASP A 139 -4.57 -6.67 -9.07
N LEU A 140 -4.96 -5.56 -9.71
CA LEU A 140 -4.84 -4.22 -9.14
C LEU A 140 -5.68 -4.07 -7.86
N GLN A 141 -6.93 -4.56 -7.88
CA GLN A 141 -7.79 -4.55 -6.69
C GLN A 141 -7.18 -5.33 -5.52
N CYS A 142 -6.60 -6.51 -5.80
CA CYS A 142 -5.86 -7.29 -4.80
C CYS A 142 -4.68 -6.49 -4.23
N ALA A 143 -3.88 -5.86 -5.09
CA ALA A 143 -2.69 -5.12 -4.69
C ALA A 143 -3.04 -3.90 -3.82
N ILE A 144 -4.09 -3.16 -4.20
CA ILE A 144 -4.63 -2.04 -3.40
C ILE A 144 -5.13 -2.54 -2.04
N ALA A 145 -5.93 -3.62 -2.02
CA ALA A 145 -6.43 -4.20 -0.78
C ALA A 145 -5.30 -4.72 0.13
N TRP A 146 -4.21 -5.21 -0.47
CA TRP A 146 -3.02 -5.59 0.28
C TRP A 146 -2.35 -4.38 0.94
N VAL A 147 -2.19 -3.24 0.24
CA VAL A 147 -1.67 -2.00 0.84
C VAL A 147 -2.61 -1.48 1.93
N ASP A 148 -3.92 -1.52 1.71
CA ASP A 148 -4.89 -1.06 2.69
C ASP A 148 -4.79 -1.83 4.00
N LYS A 149 -4.44 -3.12 3.95
CA LYS A 149 -4.15 -3.94 5.15
C LYS A 149 -2.87 -3.49 5.88
N GLN A 150 -1.93 -2.85 5.19
CA GLN A 150 -0.71 -2.31 5.79
C GLN A 150 -0.90 -0.94 6.45
N LYS A 151 -2.07 -0.30 6.35
CA LYS A 151 -2.32 1.04 6.92
C LYS A 151 -1.89 1.17 8.38
N GLY A 152 -2.16 0.16 9.21
CA GLY A 152 -1.72 0.15 10.61
C GLY A 152 -0.20 0.12 10.78
N ASN A 153 0.53 -0.51 9.86
CA ASN A 153 1.99 -0.54 9.86
C ASN A 153 2.59 0.76 9.34
N VAL A 154 1.95 1.40 8.34
CA VAL A 154 2.31 2.75 7.88
C VAL A 154 2.23 3.76 9.02
N GLU A 155 1.13 3.74 9.80
CA GLU A 155 0.98 4.65 10.94
C GLU A 155 2.01 4.38 12.05
N LYS A 156 2.37 3.11 12.29
CA LYS A 156 3.46 2.76 13.20
C LYS A 156 4.82 3.25 12.71
N ALA A 157 5.10 3.11 11.41
CA ALA A 157 6.33 3.60 10.80
C ALA A 157 6.44 5.13 10.94
N ARG A 158 5.36 5.86 10.63
CA ARG A 158 5.29 7.32 10.84
C ARG A 158 5.52 7.71 12.30
N ALA A 159 4.92 6.99 13.24
CA ALA A 159 5.12 7.25 14.66
C ALA A 159 6.58 7.01 15.09
N ALA A 160 7.20 5.92 14.60
CA ALA A 160 8.61 5.62 14.88
C ALA A 160 9.56 6.70 14.33
N LEU A 161 9.37 7.10 13.07
CA LEU A 161 10.17 8.16 12.43
C LEU A 161 10.02 9.51 13.15
N ARG A 162 8.80 9.88 13.56
CA ARG A 162 8.55 11.08 14.38
C ARG A 162 9.22 11.00 15.75
N GLN A 163 9.23 9.82 16.37
CA GLN A 163 9.92 9.63 17.65
C GLN A 163 11.43 9.80 17.48
N GLU A 164 12.02 9.21 16.44
CA GLU A 164 13.43 9.34 16.12
C GLU A 164 13.82 10.80 15.86
N ALA A 165 13.06 11.50 15.01
CA ALA A 165 13.25 12.93 14.78
C ALA A 165 13.14 13.74 16.08
N SER A 166 12.20 13.41 16.96
CA SER A 166 12.06 14.06 18.27
C SER A 166 13.25 13.79 19.20
N GLU A 167 13.81 12.58 19.17
CA GLU A 167 15.02 12.21 19.93
C GLU A 167 16.24 12.97 19.45
N LEU A 168 16.46 13.04 18.13
CA LEU A 168 17.56 13.82 17.54
C LEU A 168 17.41 15.31 17.83
N ASN A 169 16.21 15.88 17.68
CA ASN A 169 15.96 17.28 18.03
C ASN A 169 16.24 17.59 19.51
N ARG A 170 15.94 16.66 20.43
CA ARG A 170 16.31 16.79 21.84
C ARG A 170 17.81 16.76 22.05
N LYS A 171 18.57 15.94 21.31
CA LYS A 171 20.04 15.93 21.34
C LYS A 171 20.61 17.25 20.81
N ILE A 172 20.11 17.73 19.67
CA ILE A 172 20.49 19.03 19.09
C ILE A 172 20.27 20.15 20.09
N ALA A 173 19.10 20.21 20.73
CA ALA A 173 18.79 21.24 21.73
C ALA A 173 19.72 21.17 22.94
N ARG A 174 20.07 19.95 23.40
CA ARG A 174 21.03 19.74 24.50
C ARG A 174 22.41 20.28 24.13
N ILE A 175 22.92 19.94 22.94
CA ILE A 175 24.24 20.37 22.48
C ILE A 175 24.27 21.89 22.28
N LYS A 176 23.23 22.47 21.68
CA LYS A 176 23.08 23.94 21.56
C LYS A 176 23.13 24.62 22.93
N SER A 177 22.42 24.10 23.93
CA SER A 177 22.45 24.62 25.30
C SER A 177 23.82 24.45 25.96
N GLN A 178 24.50 23.32 25.74
CA GLN A 178 25.84 23.09 26.28
C GLN A 178 26.85 24.07 25.68
N ARG A 179 26.82 24.25 24.36
CA ARG A 179 27.62 25.24 23.64
C ARG A 179 27.42 26.63 24.19
N GLU A 180 26.18 27.06 24.40
CA GLU A 180 25.87 28.39 24.93
C GLU A 180 26.38 28.56 26.38
N LYS A 181 26.25 27.53 27.23
CA LYS A 181 26.76 27.57 28.61
C LYS A 181 28.29 27.63 28.70
N GLN A 182 28.99 26.96 27.79
CA GLN A 182 30.46 26.89 27.82
C GLN A 182 31.12 28.05 27.07
N CYS A 183 30.62 28.37 25.88
CA CYS A 183 31.24 29.37 25.01
C CYS A 183 30.66 30.78 25.23
N GLY A 184 29.45 30.88 25.78
CA GLY A 184 28.75 32.16 25.94
C GLY A 184 28.19 32.70 24.61
N SER A 185 27.68 33.92 24.67
CA SER A 185 27.13 34.64 23.52
C SER A 185 28.21 35.08 22.54
N GLU A 186 27.86 35.16 21.26
CA GLU A 186 28.76 35.65 20.21
C GLU A 186 29.29 37.06 20.53
N PRO A 187 30.61 37.26 20.60
CA PRO A 187 31.19 38.55 20.92
C PRO A 187 31.17 39.48 19.71
N TYR A 188 30.88 40.77 19.96
CA TYR A 188 30.91 41.79 18.91
C TYR A 188 32.32 41.98 18.34
N ARG A 189 32.45 41.89 17.01
CA ARG A 189 33.74 42.02 16.31
C ARG A 189 33.90 43.44 15.75
N ASN A 190 34.62 44.30 16.47
CA ASN A 190 35.03 45.61 15.97
C ASN A 190 36.48 45.57 15.45
N PRO A 191 36.72 45.75 14.14
CA PRO A 191 38.07 45.76 13.55
C PRO A 191 38.99 46.86 14.10
N ASN A 192 38.41 47.93 14.64
CA ASN A 192 39.14 49.12 15.10
C ASN A 192 39.45 49.10 16.61
N GLN A 193 39.03 48.05 17.34
CA GLN A 193 39.33 47.90 18.76
C GLN A 193 40.33 46.76 19.00
N PRO A 194 41.57 47.06 19.42
CA PRO A 194 42.53 46.02 19.77
C PRO A 194 42.01 45.19 20.96
N GLY A 195 41.97 43.87 20.80
CA GLY A 195 41.50 42.92 21.82
C GLY A 195 40.21 42.16 21.45
N THR A 196 39.36 42.72 20.58
CA THR A 196 38.11 42.05 20.12
C THR A 196 38.42 40.77 19.33
N GLN A 197 39.49 40.77 18.55
CA GLN A 197 39.94 39.62 17.76
C GLN A 197 40.28 38.40 18.66
N ALA A 198 40.94 38.62 19.80
CA ALA A 198 41.34 37.53 20.70
C ALA A 198 40.16 36.97 21.52
N VAL A 199 39.14 37.79 21.78
CA VAL A 199 37.87 37.33 22.38
C VAL A 199 37.08 36.52 21.36
N TRP A 200 36.98 37.02 20.13
CA TRP A 200 36.33 36.31 19.03
C TRP A 200 36.98 34.97 18.74
N GLN A 201 38.31 34.89 18.69
CA GLN A 201 39.03 33.62 18.47
C GLN A 201 38.73 32.58 19.57
N ARG A 202 38.78 32.98 20.85
CA ARG A 202 38.45 32.07 21.95
C ARG A 202 37.01 31.57 21.89
N TRP A 203 36.08 32.46 21.55
CA TRP A 203 34.69 32.08 21.35
C TRP A 203 34.52 31.16 20.14
N SER A 204 35.15 31.47 19.01
CA SER A 204 35.04 30.67 17.79
C SER A 204 35.62 29.27 17.98
N ASP A 205 36.79 29.16 18.62
CA ASP A 205 37.44 27.88 18.89
C ASP A 205 36.56 26.99 19.77
N CYS A 206 35.89 27.57 20.77
CA CYS A 206 34.91 26.86 21.58
C CYS A 206 33.64 26.50 20.79
N TYR A 207 33.10 27.44 20.02
CA TYR A 207 31.86 27.29 19.27
C TYR A 207 31.97 26.16 18.23
N TYR A 208 33.05 26.15 17.46
CA TYR A 208 33.25 25.20 16.37
C TYR A 208 33.50 23.77 16.84
N GLN A 209 33.92 23.55 18.09
CA GLN A 209 34.02 22.19 18.67
C GLN A 209 32.67 21.46 18.71
N TYR A 210 31.56 22.21 18.77
CA TYR A 210 30.21 21.66 18.79
C TYR A 210 29.55 21.64 17.41
N GLN A 211 30.15 22.30 16.44
CA GLN A 211 29.50 22.60 15.18
C GLN A 211 29.40 21.36 14.29
N ASP A 212 30.44 20.52 14.27
CA ASP A 212 30.44 19.28 13.48
C ASP A 212 29.36 18.31 13.95
N GLU A 213 29.27 18.05 15.26
CA GLU A 213 28.23 17.18 15.84
C GLU A 213 26.82 17.75 15.60
N LEU A 214 26.65 19.07 15.67
CA LEU A 214 25.37 19.71 15.36
C LEU A 214 24.99 19.55 13.89
N TYR A 215 25.94 19.72 12.97
CA TYR A 215 25.70 19.52 11.54
C TYR A 215 25.30 18.07 11.24
N ASP A 216 26.00 17.10 11.81
CA ASP A 216 25.69 15.68 11.61
C ASP A 216 24.28 15.34 12.11
N LEU A 217 23.89 15.83 13.29
CA LEU A 217 22.55 15.60 13.83
C LEU A 217 21.47 16.33 13.06
N GLU A 218 21.70 17.57 12.63
CA GLU A 218 20.76 18.34 11.81
C GLU A 218 20.58 17.68 10.43
N TYR A 219 21.66 17.13 9.87
CA TYR A 219 21.61 16.35 8.63
C TYR A 219 20.78 15.07 8.81
N GLN A 220 21.05 14.28 9.87
CA GLN A 220 20.26 13.08 10.16
C GLN A 220 18.76 13.38 10.31
N VAL A 221 18.39 14.47 10.98
CA VAL A 221 16.98 14.89 11.08
C VAL A 221 16.40 15.20 9.70
N SER A 222 17.17 15.85 8.82
CA SER A 222 16.72 16.21 7.47
C SER A 222 16.52 15.02 6.55
N GLU A 223 17.16 13.88 6.82
CA GLU A 223 16.98 12.63 6.07
C GLU A 223 15.71 11.86 6.47
N ILE A 224 15.08 12.18 7.61
CA ILE A 224 13.88 11.48 8.08
C ILE A 224 12.65 11.93 7.26
N PRO A 225 11.97 11.03 6.53
CA PRO A 225 10.75 11.37 5.81
C PRO A 225 9.57 11.52 6.79
N LEU A 226 9.05 12.74 6.95
CA LEU A 226 8.00 13.06 7.92
C LEU A 226 6.59 13.29 7.34
N ASP A 227 6.46 13.28 6.00
CA ASP A 227 5.22 13.53 5.25
C ASP A 227 4.50 12.24 4.81
#